data_AF-A0A2P6QTK9-F1
#
_entry.id   AF-A0A2P6QTK9-F1
#
_cell.length_a   1.000
_cell.length_b   1.000
_cell.length_c   1.000
_cell.angle_alpha   90.00
_cell.angle_beta   90.00
_cell.angle_gamma   90.00
#
_symmetry.space_group_name_H-M   'P 1'
#
loop_
_entity.id
_entity.type
_entity.pdbx_description
1 polymer ?
#
loop_
_entity_poly.entity_id
_entity_poly.type
_entity_poly.pdbx_seq_one_letter_code
_entity_poly.pdbx_strand_id
1 'polypeptide(L)'
;MCFIMFPILVSHHPTLIACHCEGRGWKFWADSNLRSKFWGRSIQLDPVGVISVEFDDGEIFQWSKVTTNIYNLILGKLYCDHHGTMHIRGNREYSCKLKFKEQSILDRNPHQLCLILGI
;
A
#
# COMPACT_ATOMS: atom_id res chain seq x y z
N MET A 1 9.61 11.09 13.23
CA MET A 1 8.41 11.92 13.42
C MET A 1 8.16 12.65 12.10
N CYS A 2 7.00 12.44 11.44
CA CYS A 2 6.53 13.23 10.29
C CYS A 2 6.27 14.64 10.81
N PHE A 3 6.86 15.69 10.24
CA PHE A 3 6.65 17.05 10.78
C PHE A 3 5.45 17.75 10.13
N ILE A 4 5.13 17.43 8.89
CA ILE A 4 4.05 18.09 8.14
C ILE A 4 3.45 17.10 7.14
N MET A 5 2.16 16.76 7.24
CA MET A 5 1.45 15.93 6.25
C MET A 5 0.33 16.75 5.60
N PHE A 6 0.32 16.86 4.28
CA PHE A 6 -0.74 17.53 3.52
C PHE A 6 -1.47 16.55 2.62
N PRO A 7 -2.62 15.98 3.05
CA PRO A 7 -3.50 15.24 2.15
C PRO A 7 -4.40 16.22 1.38
N ILE A 8 -4.45 16.09 0.05
CA ILE A 8 -5.37 16.84 -0.81
C ILE A 8 -6.20 15.88 -1.67
N LEU A 9 -7.50 16.14 -1.77
CA LEU A 9 -8.35 15.51 -2.77
C LEU A 9 -8.17 16.27 -4.09
N VAL A 10 -7.50 15.66 -5.06
CA VAL A 10 -7.17 16.27 -6.35
C VAL A 10 -8.32 16.14 -7.34
N SER A 11 -9.05 15.01 -7.29
CA SER A 11 -10.21 14.77 -8.13
C SER A 11 -11.25 13.92 -7.39
N HIS A 12 -12.53 14.17 -7.67
CA HIS A 12 -13.65 13.38 -7.14
C HIS A 12 -14.11 12.29 -8.12
N HIS A 13 -13.77 12.39 -9.42
CA HIS A 13 -14.17 11.45 -10.47
C HIS A 13 -13.06 11.28 -11.54
N PRO A 14 -12.17 10.29 -11.43
CA PRO A 14 -12.06 9.32 -10.33
C PRO A 14 -11.49 9.96 -9.06
N THR A 15 -11.77 9.36 -7.89
CA THR A 15 -11.23 9.82 -6.60
C THR A 15 -9.71 9.71 -6.60
N LEU A 16 -9.02 10.85 -6.64
CA LEU A 16 -7.56 10.92 -6.57
C LEU A 16 -7.15 11.72 -5.34
N ILE A 17 -6.37 11.10 -4.47
CA ILE A 17 -5.79 11.74 -3.30
C ILE A 17 -4.29 11.84 -3.52
N ALA A 18 -3.72 13.02 -3.27
CA ALA A 18 -2.27 13.18 -3.17
C ALA A 18 -1.90 13.53 -1.74
N CYS A 19 -0.76 13.03 -1.27
CA CYS A 19 -0.20 13.42 0.00
C CYS A 19 1.29 13.67 -0.09
N HIS A 20 1.76 14.60 0.72
CA HIS A 20 3.17 14.92 0.89
C HIS A 20 3.47 15.02 2.39
N CYS A 21 4.54 14.37 2.85
CA CYS A 21 5.09 14.60 4.18
C CYS A 21 6.61 14.69 4.16
N GLU A 22 7.15 15.55 5.01
CA GLU A 22 8.58 15.69 5.21
C GLU A 22 8.98 15.36 6.65
N GLY A 23 10.14 14.72 6.78
CA GLY A 23 10.78 14.38 8.04
C GLY A 23 12.24 14.84 8.07
N ARG A 24 12.94 14.56 9.17
CA ARG A 24 14.41 14.74 9.20
C ARG A 24 15.04 13.63 8.36
N GLY A 25 15.73 13.99 7.29
CA GLY A 25 16.45 13.04 6.45
C GLY A 25 15.64 12.42 5.32
N TRP A 26 14.37 12.81 5.14
CA TRP A 26 13.51 12.17 4.15
C TRP A 26 12.28 13.01 3.76
N LYS A 27 11.81 12.75 2.53
CA LYS A 27 10.55 13.24 1.97
C LYS A 27 9.72 12.06 1.49
N PHE A 28 8.41 12.16 1.65
CA PHE A 28 7.43 11.15 1.28
C PHE A 28 6.35 11.80 0.45
N TRP A 29 6.03 11.24 -0.71
CA TRP A 29 4.84 11.62 -1.45
C TRP A 29 4.15 10.41 -2.03
N ALA A 30 2.83 10.50 -2.16
CA ALA A 30 2.05 9.48 -2.83
C ALA A 30 0.85 10.09 -3.52
N ASP A 31 0.55 9.57 -4.70
CA ASP A 31 -0.78 9.65 -5.29
C ASP A 31 -1.48 8.31 -5.06
N SER A 32 -2.78 8.37 -4.76
CA SER A 32 -3.59 7.17 -4.60
C SER A 32 -5.00 7.41 -5.14
N ASN A 33 -5.37 6.55 -6.07
CA ASN A 33 -6.73 6.30 -6.52
C ASN A 33 -7.11 4.89 -6.07
N LEU A 34 -8.41 4.64 -5.90
CA LEU A 34 -8.93 3.39 -5.38
C LEU A 34 -10.02 2.85 -6.30
N ARG A 35 -9.75 1.72 -6.95
CA ARG A 35 -10.78 0.96 -7.65
C ARG A 35 -11.37 -0.04 -6.67
N SER A 36 -12.68 0.04 -6.44
CA SER A 36 -13.35 -0.86 -5.52
C SER A 36 -14.34 -1.78 -6.24
N LYS A 37 -14.46 -3.01 -5.74
CA LYS A 37 -15.47 -4.00 -6.17
C LYS A 37 -16.17 -4.56 -4.95
N PHE A 38 -17.48 -4.39 -4.87
CA PHE A 38 -18.29 -4.88 -3.77
C PHE A 38 -18.87 -6.26 -4.08
N TRP A 39 -18.72 -7.18 -3.14
CA TRP A 39 -19.14 -8.58 -3.25
C TRP A 39 -20.14 -8.94 -2.14
N GLY A 40 -21.01 -8.01 -1.76
CA GLY A 40 -22.07 -8.20 -0.76
C GLY A 40 -21.57 -8.10 0.68
N ARG A 41 -20.74 -9.04 1.15
CA ARG A 41 -20.20 -9.01 2.52
C ARG A 41 -18.74 -8.55 2.59
N SER A 42 -18.11 -8.38 1.44
CA SER A 42 -16.73 -7.92 1.31
C SER A 42 -16.60 -6.86 0.24
N ILE A 43 -15.51 -6.10 0.31
CA ILE A 43 -15.08 -5.18 -0.73
C ILE A 43 -13.61 -5.46 -1.06
N GLN A 44 -13.32 -5.59 -2.33
CA GLN A 44 -11.96 -5.62 -2.85
C GLN A 44 -11.54 -4.21 -3.22
N LEU A 45 -10.36 -3.82 -2.77
CA LEU A 45 -9.73 -2.55 -3.02
C LEU A 45 -8.45 -2.77 -3.84
N ASP A 46 -8.48 -2.34 -5.10
CA ASP A 46 -7.33 -2.32 -5.99
C ASP A 46 -6.73 -0.90 -5.97
N PRO A 47 -5.63 -0.68 -5.24
CA PRO A 47 -4.98 0.63 -5.19
C PRO A 47 -4.31 0.93 -6.54
N VAL A 48 -4.42 2.18 -6.97
CA VAL A 48 -3.73 2.72 -8.15
C VAL A 48 -2.92 3.93 -7.68
N GLY A 49 -1.66 4.00 -8.08
CA GLY A 49 -0.75 5.09 -7.71
C GLY A 49 0.55 4.59 -7.11
N VAL A 50 1.50 5.51 -6.96
CA VAL A 50 2.86 5.21 -6.51
C VAL A 50 3.14 5.94 -5.22
N ILE A 51 3.71 5.21 -4.27
CA ILE A 51 4.29 5.75 -3.05
C ILE A 51 5.78 5.92 -3.29
N SER A 52 6.31 7.09 -2.94
CA SER A 52 7.73 7.41 -3.06
C SER A 52 8.27 7.91 -1.73
N VAL A 53 9.49 7.49 -1.41
CA VAL A 53 10.31 8.07 -0.34
C VAL A 53 11.66 8.43 -0.92
N GLU A 54 12.10 9.66 -0.67
CA GLU A 54 13.44 10.15 -0.99
C GLU A 54 14.19 10.43 0.30
N PHE A 55 15.43 9.99 0.40
CA PHE A 55 16.35 10.31 1.49
C PHE A 55 17.30 11.44 1.10
N ASP A 56 17.90 12.13 2.07
CA ASP A 56 18.81 13.27 1.84
C ASP A 56 20.05 12.92 1.02
N ASP A 57 20.43 11.65 0.98
CA ASP A 57 21.53 11.15 0.16
C ASP A 57 21.14 10.96 -1.32
N GLY A 58 19.87 11.17 -1.69
CA GLY A 58 19.32 11.02 -3.04
C GLY A 58 18.84 9.60 -3.38
N GLU A 59 18.81 8.68 -2.41
CA GLU A 59 18.19 7.37 -2.57
C GLU A 59 16.67 7.53 -2.62
N ILE A 60 16.02 6.97 -3.65
CA ILE A 60 14.58 7.03 -3.84
C ILE A 60 14.03 5.61 -3.92
N PHE A 61 13.06 5.29 -3.07
CA PHE A 61 12.30 4.05 -3.16
C PHE A 61 10.88 4.30 -3.61
N GLN A 62 10.40 3.50 -4.56
CA GLN A 62 9.04 3.57 -5.09
C GLN A 62 8.34 2.22 -5.06
N TRP A 63 7.05 2.23 -4.70
CA TRP A 63 6.20 1.04 -4.73
C TRP A 63 4.72 1.39 -4.87
N SER A 64 3.92 0.42 -5.33
CA SER A 64 2.45 0.49 -5.26
C SER A 64 1.96 -0.45 -4.17
N LYS A 65 0.85 -0.09 -3.51
CA LYS A 65 0.17 -0.98 -2.57
C LYS A 65 -0.35 -2.22 -3.31
N VAL A 66 -0.53 -3.32 -2.59
CA VAL A 66 -1.14 -4.54 -3.12
C VAL A 66 -2.66 -4.54 -2.90
N THR A 67 -3.37 -5.42 -3.61
CA THR A 67 -4.82 -5.55 -3.47
C THR A 67 -5.18 -5.92 -2.03
N THR A 68 -6.24 -5.29 -1.53
CA THR A 68 -6.73 -5.45 -0.16
C THR A 68 -8.19 -5.87 -0.20
N ASN A 69 -8.54 -6.98 0.46
CA ASN A 69 -9.95 -7.32 0.68
C ASN A 69 -10.33 -6.98 2.11
N ILE A 70 -11.50 -6.38 2.30
CA ILE A 70 -12.10 -6.14 3.60
C ILE A 70 -13.37 -6.97 3.69
N TYR A 71 -13.49 -7.78 4.74
CA TYR A 71 -14.57 -8.74 4.93
C TYR A 71 -15.46 -8.37 6.12
N ASN A 72 -16.62 -9.02 6.18
CA ASN A 72 -17.62 -8.86 7.24
C ASN A 72 -18.11 -7.42 7.41
N LEU A 73 -18.30 -6.71 6.29
CA LEU A 73 -18.78 -5.31 6.30
C LEU A 73 -20.16 -5.13 6.94
N ILE A 74 -21.00 -6.17 6.94
CA ILE A 74 -22.38 -6.13 7.44
C ILE A 74 -22.48 -6.71 8.86
N LEU A 75 -21.86 -7.88 9.09
CA LEU A 75 -21.99 -8.60 10.36
C LEU A 75 -20.76 -9.47 10.63
N GLY A 76 -20.30 -9.42 11.88
CA GLY A 76 -19.12 -10.13 12.39
C GLY A 76 -17.95 -9.18 12.67
N LYS A 77 -16.80 -9.74 13.04
CA LYS A 77 -15.57 -8.96 13.20
C LYS A 77 -15.02 -8.59 11.83
N LEU A 78 -14.89 -7.29 11.57
CA LEU A 78 -14.23 -6.77 10.38
C LEU A 78 -12.76 -7.21 10.40
N TYR A 79 -12.30 -7.73 9.27
CA TYR A 79 -10.89 -8.04 9.04
C TYR A 79 -10.54 -7.76 7.59
N CYS A 80 -9.24 -7.64 7.32
CA CYS A 80 -8.73 -7.44 5.99
C CYS A 80 -7.58 -8.39 5.69
N ASP A 81 -7.43 -8.75 4.42
CA ASP A 81 -6.24 -9.39 3.89
C ASP A 81 -5.61 -8.54 2.81
N HIS A 82 -4.33 -8.82 2.56
CA HIS A 82 -3.56 -8.24 1.47
C HIS A 82 -3.03 -9.38 0.63
N HIS A 83 -3.05 -9.25 -0.69
CA HIS A 83 -2.50 -10.27 -1.57
C HIS A 83 -1.87 -9.67 -2.83
N GLY A 84 -0.87 -10.38 -3.36
CA GLY A 84 -0.10 -9.96 -4.52
C GLY A 84 1.36 -9.70 -4.18
N THR A 85 2.12 -9.23 -5.16
CA THR A 85 3.54 -8.94 -5.02
C THR A 85 3.77 -7.43 -5.01
N MET A 86 4.27 -6.91 -3.89
CA MET A 86 4.76 -5.54 -3.80
C MET A 86 6.20 -5.48 -4.29
N HIS A 87 6.45 -4.65 -5.28
CA HIS A 87 7.79 -4.36 -5.76
C HIS A 87 8.24 -3.02 -5.21
N ILE A 88 9.21 -3.04 -4.30
CA ILE A 88 9.87 -1.84 -3.78
C ILE A 88 11.14 -1.65 -4.62
N ARG A 89 11.16 -0.62 -5.46
CA ARG A 89 12.27 -0.36 -6.38
C ARG A 89 13.05 0.85 -5.89
N GLY A 90 14.32 0.67 -5.60
CA GLY A 90 15.26 1.77 -5.42
C GLY A 90 15.72 2.32 -6.77
N ASN A 91 16.15 3.57 -6.80
CA ASN A 91 16.79 4.19 -7.97
C ASN A 91 18.28 3.82 -8.12
N ARG A 92 18.86 3.10 -7.14
CA ARG A 92 20.26 2.65 -7.14
C ARG A 92 20.36 1.12 -7.04
N GLU A 93 21.14 0.62 -6.09
CA GLU A 93 21.50 -0.79 -5.96
C GLU A 93 20.38 -1.61 -5.30
N TYR A 94 19.62 -1.01 -4.38
CA TYR A 94 18.68 -1.77 -3.57
C TYR A 94 17.29 -1.85 -4.17
N SER A 95 16.71 -3.05 -4.17
CA SER A 95 15.30 -3.29 -4.46
C SER A 95 14.81 -4.49 -3.64
N CYS A 96 13.50 -4.59 -3.41
CA CYS A 96 12.91 -5.68 -2.64
C CYS A 96 11.57 -6.13 -3.24
N LYS A 97 11.24 -7.42 -3.08
CA LYS A 97 9.95 -7.98 -3.46
C LYS A 97 9.28 -8.60 -2.24
N LEU A 98 8.11 -8.07 -1.87
CA LEU A 98 7.30 -8.63 -0.79
C LEU A 98 6.12 -9.38 -1.38
N LYS A 99 5.99 -10.66 -1.06
CA LYS A 99 4.85 -11.47 -1.50
C LYS A 99 3.84 -11.62 -0.38
N PHE A 100 2.68 -11.02 -0.57
CA PHE A 100 1.53 -11.17 0.29
C PHE A 100 0.74 -12.38 -0.23
N LYS A 101 0.73 -13.46 0.54
CA LYS A 101 -0.04 -14.66 0.21
C LYS A 101 -1.50 -14.43 0.59
N GLU A 102 -2.41 -14.85 -0.28
CA GLU A 102 -3.83 -14.94 0.08
C GLU A 102 -3.97 -15.85 1.31
N GLN A 103 -4.75 -15.41 2.30
CA GLN A 103 -5.06 -16.24 3.44
C GLN A 103 -6.01 -17.35 3.01
N SER A 104 -5.52 -18.58 3.04
CA SER A 104 -6.37 -19.77 2.96
C SER A 104 -7.24 -19.86 4.22
N ILE A 105 -8.51 -20.25 4.06
CA ILE A 105 -9.47 -20.49 5.15
C ILE A 105 -8.89 -21.46 6.22
N LEU A 106 -7.96 -22.33 5.81
CA LEU A 106 -7.32 -23.33 6.65
C LEU A 106 -6.15 -22.79 7.50
N ASP A 107 -5.53 -21.68 7.09
CA ASP A 107 -4.27 -21.19 7.67
C ASP A 107 -4.51 -19.84 8.35
N ARG A 108 -5.10 -19.88 9.55
CA ARG A 108 -5.46 -18.70 10.35
C ARG A 108 -4.24 -18.14 11.09
N ASN A 109 -3.22 -17.71 10.36
CA ASN A 109 -2.19 -16.83 10.92
C ASN A 109 -2.27 -15.45 10.28
N PRO A 110 -2.90 -14.45 10.94
CA PRO A 110 -3.35 -13.22 10.30
C PRO A 110 -2.24 -12.25 9.84
N HIS A 111 -0.96 -12.59 10.03
CA HIS A 111 0.17 -11.67 9.80
C HIS A 111 1.35 -12.28 9.01
N GLN A 112 1.15 -13.35 8.24
CA GLN A 112 2.25 -13.92 7.44
C GLN A 112 2.65 -13.01 6.27
N LEU A 113 3.79 -12.35 6.42
CA LEU A 113 4.51 -11.68 5.34
C LEU A 113 5.61 -12.61 4.84
N CYS A 114 5.60 -12.95 3.54
CA CYS A 114 6.72 -13.65 2.91
C CYS A 114 7.63 -12.60 2.25
N LEU A 115 8.70 -12.26 2.96
CA LEU A 115 9.73 -11.34 2.49
C LEU A 115 10.70 -12.12 1.59
N ILE A 116 10.77 -11.77 0.30
CA ILE A 116 11.77 -12.31 -0.62
C ILE A 116 12.76 -11.18 -0.88
N LEU A 117 13.88 -11.19 -0.15
CA LEU A 117 15.02 -10.33 -0.45
C LEU A 117 15.63 -10.82 -1.76
N GLY A 118 15.42 -10.07 -2.84
CA GLY A 118 16.24 -10.17 -4.04
C GLY A 118 17.33 -9.12 -3.90
N ILE A 119 18.57 -9.58 -3.68
CA ILE A 119 19.78 -8.78 -3.87
C ILE A 119 20.01 -8.68 -5.38
#